data_AF-A0A776LW44-F1
#
_entry.id   AF-A0A776LW44-F1
#
_cell.length_a   1.000
_cell.length_b   1.000
_cell.length_c   1.000
_cell.angle_alpha   90.00
_cell.angle_beta   90.00
_cell.angle_gamma   90.00
#
_symmetry.space_group_name_H-M   'P 1'
#
loop_
_entity.id
_entity.type
_entity.pdbx_description
1 polymer ?
#
loop_
_entity_poly.entity_id
_entity_poly.type
_entity_poly.pdbx_seq_one_letter_code
_entity_poly.pdbx_strand_id
1 'polypeptide(L)'
;MDNAELAIGIDLGTTNSLIAVWKDGAAQLIPNKFGEYLTPSIISMDENNHILVGKPAVSRRTSHPDKTAALFKRAMGSNTNWRLGSDTFNAPELSSLVLRSLKEDAEEFLQRPIKDVVISVPAYFSDEQRKHTRLAAELAGLNAVRLINEPTAAAMVY
;
A
#
# COMPACT_ATOMS: atom_id res chain seq x y z
N MET A 1 -9.27 -29.16 3.69
CA MET A 1 -9.88 -28.01 2.99
C MET A 1 -8.74 -27.10 2.62
N ASP A 2 -8.61 -26.76 1.33
CA ASP A 2 -7.38 -26.26 0.69
C ASP A 2 -6.62 -25.24 1.53
N ASN A 3 -5.47 -25.67 2.06
CA ASN A 3 -4.47 -24.80 2.66
C ASN A 3 -3.57 -24.22 1.55
N ALA A 4 -4.14 -23.97 0.36
CA ALA A 4 -3.44 -23.32 -0.72
C ALA A 4 -3.16 -21.89 -0.28
N GLU A 5 -1.88 -21.56 -0.24
CA GLU A 5 -1.39 -20.21 -0.01
C GLU A 5 -1.97 -19.31 -1.10
N LEU A 6 -2.81 -18.34 -0.72
CA LEU A 6 -3.39 -17.42 -1.70
C LEU A 6 -2.28 -16.52 -2.21
N ALA A 7 -2.10 -16.49 -3.53
CA ALA A 7 -1.17 -15.55 -4.13
C ALA A 7 -1.81 -14.15 -4.12
N ILE A 8 -1.34 -13.29 -3.21
CA ILE A 8 -1.77 -11.90 -3.09
C ILE A 8 -0.76 -10.99 -3.77
N GLY A 9 -1.25 -10.15 -4.68
CA GLY A 9 -0.46 -9.12 -5.36
C GLY A 9 -0.88 -7.73 -4.91
N ILE A 10 0.10 -6.88 -4.60
CA ILE A 10 -0.13 -5.46 -4.28
C ILE A 10 0.58 -4.61 -5.33
N ASP A 11 -0.17 -3.70 -5.93
CA ASP A 11 0.39 -2.57 -6.64
C ASP A 11 0.43 -1.36 -5.71
N LEU A 12 1.63 -1.01 -5.23
CA LEU A 12 1.82 0.14 -4.37
C LEU A 12 2.14 1.34 -5.26
N GLY A 13 1.18 2.10 -5.76
CA GLY A 13 1.50 3.23 -6.63
C GLY A 13 1.91 4.49 -5.88
N THR A 14 2.36 5.49 -6.65
CA THR A 14 2.65 6.83 -6.11
C THR A 14 1.36 7.61 -5.80
N THR A 15 0.31 7.36 -6.59
CA THR A 15 -0.97 8.09 -6.51
C THR A 15 -2.10 7.21 -6.02
N ASN A 16 -2.16 5.96 -6.51
CA ASN A 16 -3.16 4.98 -6.13
C ASN A 16 -2.48 3.63 -5.92
N SER A 17 -3.03 2.85 -5.02
CA SER A 17 -2.62 1.47 -4.77
C SER A 17 -3.82 0.55 -4.90
N LEU A 18 -3.58 -0.72 -5.21
CA LEU A 18 -4.60 -1.75 -5.27
C LEU A 18 -4.05 -3.09 -4.79
N ILE A 19 -4.96 -4.02 -4.47
CA ILE A 19 -4.63 -5.36 -4.03
C ILE A 19 -5.48 -6.37 -4.82
N ALA A 20 -4.87 -7.51 -5.15
CA ALA A 20 -5.46 -8.55 -5.96
C ALA A 20 -5.16 -9.94 -5.37
N VAL A 21 -6.04 -10.89 -5.65
CA VAL A 21 -5.87 -12.30 -5.32
C VAL A 21 -5.86 -13.13 -6.60
N TRP A 22 -4.98 -14.13 -6.69
CA TRP A 22 -5.09 -15.14 -7.74
C TRP A 22 -6.16 -16.16 -7.35
N LYS A 23 -7.24 -16.23 -8.13
CA LYS A 23 -8.36 -17.13 -7.88
C LYS A 23 -9.01 -17.56 -9.19
N ASP A 24 -9.38 -18.83 -9.28
CA ASP A 24 -10.07 -19.41 -10.45
C ASP A 24 -9.29 -19.23 -11.77
N GLY A 25 -7.95 -19.28 -11.69
CA GLY A 25 -7.06 -19.18 -12.84
C GLY A 25 -6.82 -17.76 -13.36
N ALA A 26 -7.26 -16.73 -12.63
CA ALA A 26 -7.04 -15.34 -13.00
C ALA A 26 -6.75 -14.44 -11.79
N ALA A 27 -6.18 -13.27 -12.04
CA ALA A 27 -6.07 -12.22 -11.03
C ALA A 27 -7.42 -11.52 -10.85
N GLN A 28 -7.92 -11.47 -9.62
CA GLN A 28 -9.15 -10.78 -9.24
C GLN A 28 -8.81 -9.59 -8.32
N LEU A 29 -9.26 -8.38 -8.69
CA LEU A 29 -9.08 -7.19 -7.85
C LEU A 29 -9.98 -7.24 -6.62
N ILE A 30 -9.45 -6.82 -5.49
CA ILE A 30 -10.19 -6.72 -4.23
C ILE A 30 -10.64 -5.26 -4.06
N PRO A 31 -11.94 -5.00 -3.85
CA PRO A 31 -12.42 -3.66 -3.55
C PRO A 31 -12.01 -3.24 -2.14
N ASN A 32 -11.74 -1.95 -1.94
CA ASN A 32 -11.60 -1.38 -0.61
C ASN A 32 -12.96 -1.26 0.10
N LYS A 33 -12.96 -0.90 1.39
CA LYS A 33 -14.19 -0.68 2.18
C LYS A 33 -15.21 0.31 1.60
N PHE A 34 -14.84 1.10 0.59
CA PHE A 34 -15.76 2.02 -0.11
C PHE A 34 -16.31 1.43 -1.42
N GLY A 35 -16.02 0.17 -1.72
CA GLY A 35 -16.42 -0.49 -2.97
C GLY A 35 -15.59 -0.10 -4.19
N GLU A 36 -14.45 0.57 -3.99
CA GLU A 36 -13.58 1.05 -5.07
C GLU A 36 -12.34 0.14 -5.18
N TYR A 37 -11.86 -0.15 -6.39
CA TYR A 37 -10.63 -0.96 -6.58
C TYR A 37 -9.33 -0.19 -6.39
N LEU A 38 -9.40 1.15 -6.42
CA LEU A 38 -8.25 2.03 -6.25
C LEU A 38 -8.33 2.69 -4.88
N THR A 39 -7.27 2.53 -4.10
CA THR A 39 -7.08 3.23 -2.83
C THR A 39 -6.04 4.33 -3.02
N PRO A 40 -6.41 5.62 -2.93
CA PRO A 40 -5.45 6.71 -3.07
C PRO A 40 -4.29 6.60 -2.07
N SER A 41 -3.06 6.79 -2.54
CA SER A 41 -1.82 6.71 -1.73
C SER A 41 -1.59 8.03 -0.99
N ILE A 42 -2.52 8.35 -0.08
CA ILE A 42 -2.57 9.59 0.68
C ILE A 42 -3.00 9.30 2.12
N ILE A 43 -2.33 9.99 3.04
CA ILE A 43 -2.53 9.85 4.48
C ILE A 43 -2.92 11.21 5.03
N SER A 44 -3.90 11.27 5.93
CA SER A 44 -4.22 12.47 6.69
C SER A 44 -4.37 12.10 8.17
N MET A 45 -4.07 13.04 9.06
CA MET A 45 -4.34 12.90 10.49
C MET A 45 -5.54 13.78 10.86
N ASP A 46 -6.49 13.21 11.60
CA ASP A 46 -7.62 13.96 12.14
C ASP A 46 -7.23 14.76 13.40
N GLU A 47 -8.21 15.42 14.01
CA GLU A 47 -7.97 16.24 15.21
C GLU A 47 -7.77 15.40 16.49
N ASN A 48 -8.15 14.12 16.45
CA ASN A 48 -7.98 13.15 17.54
C ASN A 48 -6.72 12.28 17.33
N ASN A 49 -5.83 12.68 16.42
CA ASN A 49 -4.64 11.94 16.01
C ASN A 49 -4.92 10.57 15.35
N HIS A 50 -6.14 10.33 14.86
CA HIS A 50 -6.42 9.15 14.07
C HIS A 50 -5.90 9.30 12.64
N ILE A 51 -5.33 8.20 12.14
CA ILE A 51 -4.87 8.11 10.75
C ILE A 51 -6.04 7.81 9.83
N LEU A 52 -6.14 8.62 8.78
CA LEU A 52 -7.04 8.45 7.66
C LEU A 52 -6.22 8.08 6.43
N VAL A 53 -6.66 7.06 5.69
CA VAL A 53 -5.99 6.55 4.48
C VAL A 53 -6.95 6.62 3.30
N GLY A 54 -6.46 6.98 2.12
CA GLY A 54 -7.25 6.96 0.90
C GLY A 54 -8.27 8.09 0.80
N LYS A 55 -9.51 7.77 0.38
CA LYS A 55 -10.57 8.75 0.08
C LYS A 55 -10.91 9.71 1.25
N PRO A 56 -10.97 9.26 2.53
CA PRO A 56 -11.09 10.17 3.67
C PRO A 56 -9.95 11.21 3.75
N ALA A 57 -8.71 10.81 3.46
CA ALA A 57 -7.57 11.71 3.46
C ALA A 57 -7.56 12.66 2.23
N VAL A 58 -8.01 12.20 1.06
CA VAL A 58 -8.22 13.08 -0.12
C VAL A 58 -9.11 14.26 0.21
N SER A 59 -10.22 13.99 0.91
CA SER A 59 -11.23 15.01 1.27
C SER A 59 -10.65 16.10 2.19
N ARG A 60 -9.59 15.79 2.94
CA ARG A 60 -8.94 16.71 3.87
C ARG A 60 -7.80 17.51 3.24
N ARG A 61 -7.25 17.08 2.10
CA ARG A 61 -6.01 17.65 1.49
C ARG A 61 -6.00 19.18 1.40
N THR A 62 -7.10 19.79 0.99
CA THR A 62 -7.20 21.26 0.85
C THR A 62 -7.40 21.97 2.19
N SER A 63 -8.22 21.39 3.06
CA SER A 63 -8.58 21.98 4.37
C SER A 63 -7.51 21.79 5.45
N HIS A 64 -6.73 20.71 5.38
CA HIS A 64 -5.73 20.32 6.37
C HIS A 64 -4.41 19.90 5.66
N PRO A 65 -3.79 20.78 4.86
CA PRO A 65 -2.59 20.45 4.10
C PRO A 65 -1.43 20.04 5.01
N ASP A 66 -1.26 20.71 6.16
CA ASP A 66 -0.20 20.43 7.13
C ASP A 66 -0.39 19.11 7.90
N LYS A 67 -1.57 18.50 7.79
CA LYS A 67 -1.87 17.18 8.34
C LYS A 67 -2.11 16.14 7.27
N THR A 68 -1.63 16.37 6.04
CA THR A 68 -1.85 15.47 4.91
C THR A 68 -0.55 15.19 4.17
N ALA A 69 -0.20 13.92 3.99
CA ALA A 69 0.95 13.47 3.22
C ALA A 69 0.50 12.74 1.95
N ALA A 70 1.08 13.11 0.80
CA ALA A 70 0.85 12.50 -0.50
C ALA A 70 2.17 12.36 -1.26
N LEU A 71 2.19 11.57 -2.33
CA LEU A 71 3.35 11.36 -3.21
C LEU A 71 4.61 10.84 -2.50
N PHE A 72 4.48 10.35 -1.27
CA PHE A 72 5.60 9.93 -0.42
C PHE A 72 6.37 8.73 -1.00
N LYS A 73 5.75 7.91 -1.87
CA LYS A 73 6.47 6.85 -2.59
C LYS A 73 7.62 7.38 -3.46
N ARG A 74 7.52 8.62 -3.99
CA ARG A 74 8.61 9.25 -4.76
C ARG A 74 9.86 9.51 -3.92
N ALA A 75 9.71 9.56 -2.59
CA ALA A 75 10.79 9.81 -1.66
C ALA A 75 11.32 8.51 -1.01
N MET A 76 10.93 7.33 -1.50
CA MET A 76 11.56 6.07 -1.11
C MET A 76 13.06 6.14 -1.36
N GLY A 77 13.86 5.74 -0.37
CA GLY A 77 15.32 5.86 -0.38
C GLY A 77 15.85 7.28 -0.14
N SER A 78 15.02 8.21 0.33
CA SER A 78 15.44 9.56 0.73
C SER A 78 15.21 9.81 2.22
N ASN A 79 15.81 10.88 2.74
CA ASN A 79 15.62 11.35 4.13
C ASN A 79 14.43 12.32 4.28
N THR A 80 13.51 12.33 3.32
CA THR A 80 12.32 13.20 3.36
C THR A 80 11.37 12.70 4.43
N ASN A 81 10.93 13.62 5.29
CA ASN A 81 9.99 13.34 6.36
C ASN A 81 8.75 14.23 6.24
N TRP A 82 7.61 13.71 6.70
CA TRP A 82 6.35 14.42 6.81
C TRP A 82 5.98 14.56 8.28
N ARG A 83 5.63 15.77 8.68
CA ARG A 83 5.07 16.00 10.00
C ARG A 83 3.55 15.97 9.89
N LEU A 84 2.90 15.08 10.63
CA LEU A 84 1.44 15.01 10.75
C LEU A 84 1.12 15.18 12.25
N GLY A 85 0.66 16.37 12.63
CA GLY A 85 0.46 16.72 14.04
C GLY A 85 1.79 16.81 14.82
N SER A 86 1.89 16.05 15.92
CA SER A 86 3.12 15.91 16.70
C SER A 86 4.11 14.93 16.10
N ASP A 87 3.64 14.04 15.23
CA ASP A 87 4.39 12.87 14.80
C ASP A 87 5.11 13.13 13.48
N THR A 88 6.26 12.49 13.31
CA THR A 88 7.06 12.58 12.10
C THR A 88 7.14 11.21 11.46
N PHE A 89 6.84 11.16 10.16
CA PHE A 89 6.81 9.94 9.38
C PHE A 89 7.80 10.02 8.22
N ASN A 90 8.47 8.91 7.93
CA ASN A 90 9.24 8.72 6.70
C ASN A 90 8.41 8.01 5.61
N ALA A 91 8.97 7.89 4.41
CA ALA A 91 8.28 7.26 3.27
C ALA A 91 7.90 5.78 3.52
N PRO A 92 8.76 4.92 4.09
CA PRO A 92 8.37 3.56 4.50
C PRO A 92 7.19 3.51 5.48
N GLU A 93 7.19 4.34 6.51
CA GLU A 93 6.12 4.39 7.52
C GLU A 93 4.79 4.81 6.90
N LEU A 94 4.77 5.89 6.10
CA LEU A 94 3.56 6.30 5.38
C LEU A 94 3.05 5.22 4.41
N SER A 95 3.98 4.54 3.73
CA SER A 95 3.62 3.45 2.81
C SER A 95 3.06 2.25 3.56
N SER A 96 3.54 1.98 4.78
CA SER A 96 3.02 0.90 5.64
C SER A 96 1.57 1.13 6.04
N LEU A 97 1.14 2.38 6.21
CA LEU A 97 -0.25 2.73 6.50
C LEU A 97 -1.17 2.41 5.31
N VAL A 98 -0.71 2.67 4.08
CA VAL A 98 -1.44 2.27 2.86
C VAL A 98 -1.51 0.74 2.76
N LEU A 99 -0.38 0.05 2.96
CA LEU A 99 -0.31 -1.40 2.91
C LEU A 99 -1.19 -2.07 3.98
N ARG A 100 -1.27 -1.49 5.18
CA ARG A 100 -2.15 -1.97 6.25
C ARG A 100 -3.62 -1.82 5.87
N SER A 101 -4.02 -0.68 5.30
CA SER A 101 -5.38 -0.50 4.80
C SER A 101 -5.74 -1.53 3.72
N LEU A 102 -4.84 -1.78 2.76
CA LEU A 102 -5.07 -2.80 1.71
C LEU A 102 -5.15 -4.22 2.30
N LYS A 103 -4.31 -4.52 3.30
CA LYS A 103 -4.36 -5.79 4.02
C LYS A 103 -5.71 -5.97 4.70
N GLU A 104 -6.17 -4.97 5.46
CA GLU A 104 -7.47 -5.01 6.15
C GLU A 104 -8.62 -5.24 5.15
N ASP A 105 -8.64 -4.51 4.03
CA ASP A 105 -9.63 -4.69 2.96
C ASP A 105 -9.60 -6.13 2.39
N ALA A 106 -8.42 -6.70 2.19
CA ALA A 106 -8.27 -8.07 1.69
C ALA A 106 -8.63 -9.15 2.72
N GLU A 107 -8.29 -8.94 3.99
CA GLU A 107 -8.67 -9.84 5.08
C GLU A 107 -10.18 -9.88 5.27
N GLU A 108 -10.85 -8.72 5.16
CA GLU A 108 -12.30 -8.62 5.17
C GLU A 108 -12.91 -9.30 3.94
N PHE A 109 -12.40 -9.05 2.73
CA PHE A 109 -12.94 -9.67 1.51
C PHE A 109 -12.78 -11.20 1.49
N LEU A 110 -11.64 -11.70 1.95
CA LEU A 110 -11.30 -13.13 1.91
C LEU A 110 -11.71 -13.88 3.19
N GLN A 111 -12.16 -13.16 4.23
CA GLN A 111 -12.54 -13.70 5.54
C GLN A 111 -11.43 -14.55 6.18
N ARG A 112 -10.16 -14.11 6.02
CA ARG A 112 -8.99 -14.80 6.56
C ARG A 112 -7.79 -13.85 6.69
N PRO A 113 -6.84 -14.11 7.59
CA PRO A 113 -5.62 -13.31 7.71
C PRO A 113 -4.74 -13.44 6.47
N ILE A 114 -4.08 -12.33 6.12
CA ILE A 114 -3.13 -12.21 5.00
C ILE A 114 -1.75 -11.86 5.55
N LYS A 115 -0.73 -12.58 5.08
CA LYS A 115 0.66 -12.38 5.49
C LYS A 115 1.58 -12.28 4.29
N ASP A 116 1.60 -13.31 3.46
CA ASP A 116 2.53 -13.42 2.34
C ASP A 116 1.99 -12.72 1.09
N VAL A 117 2.79 -11.80 0.53
CA VAL A 117 2.41 -10.95 -0.61
C VAL A 117 3.55 -10.78 -1.62
N VAL A 118 3.18 -10.54 -2.87
CA VAL A 118 4.08 -10.01 -3.90
C VAL A 118 3.76 -8.54 -4.11
N ILE A 119 4.77 -7.67 -4.12
CA ILE A 119 4.58 -6.22 -4.29
C ILE A 119 5.27 -5.76 -5.58
N SER A 120 4.56 -5.00 -6.42
CA SER A 120 5.15 -4.35 -7.60
C SER A 120 6.04 -3.16 -7.20
N VAL A 121 7.13 -2.97 -7.93
CA VAL A 121 7.98 -1.78 -7.84
C VAL A 121 8.41 -1.31 -9.22
N PRO A 122 8.71 -0.02 -9.41
CA PRO A 122 9.24 0.46 -10.67
C PRO A 122 10.54 -0.25 -11.02
N ALA A 123 10.75 -0.59 -12.30
CA ALA A 123 11.93 -1.33 -12.74
C ALA A 123 13.25 -0.61 -12.42
N TYR A 124 13.22 0.72 -12.36
CA TYR A 124 14.36 1.58 -12.06
C TYR A 124 14.65 1.77 -10.56
N PHE A 125 13.86 1.16 -9.66
CA PHE A 125 14.13 1.25 -8.22
C PHE A 125 15.48 0.64 -7.86
N SER A 126 16.27 1.40 -7.11
CA SER A 126 17.55 0.94 -6.54
C SER A 126 17.33 -0.13 -5.46
N ASP A 127 18.42 -0.80 -5.07
CA ASP A 127 18.38 -1.79 -3.97
C ASP A 127 17.93 -1.17 -2.65
N GLU A 128 18.29 0.07 -2.37
CA GLU A 128 17.85 0.81 -1.18
C GLU A 128 16.33 1.07 -1.21
N GLN A 129 15.79 1.52 -2.35
CA GLN A 129 14.35 1.75 -2.52
C GLN A 129 13.55 0.45 -2.40
N ARG A 130 14.11 -0.67 -2.89
CA ARG A 130 13.55 -2.02 -2.71
C ARG A 130 13.57 -2.44 -1.25
N LYS A 131 14.65 -2.20 -0.51
CA LYS A 131 14.71 -2.45 0.95
C LYS A 131 13.67 -1.62 1.70
N HIS A 132 13.52 -0.35 1.37
CA HIS A 132 12.51 0.53 1.97
C HIS A 132 11.08 0.06 1.68
N THR A 133 10.82 -0.48 0.48
CA THR A 133 9.53 -1.10 0.16
C THR A 133 9.27 -2.35 1.00
N ARG A 134 10.28 -3.21 1.22
CA ARG A 134 10.15 -4.37 2.12
C ARG A 134 9.91 -3.95 3.57
N LEU A 135 10.61 -2.92 4.05
CA LEU A 135 10.40 -2.37 5.39
C LEU A 135 8.97 -1.86 5.56
N ALA A 136 8.42 -1.16 4.57
CA ALA A 136 7.01 -0.74 4.60
C ALA A 136 6.04 -1.93 4.72
N ALA A 137 6.32 -3.04 4.04
CA ALA A 137 5.53 -4.27 4.16
C ALA A 137 5.64 -4.89 5.56
N GLU A 138 6.85 -4.96 6.11
CA GLU A 138 7.09 -5.47 7.46
C GLU A 138 6.33 -4.65 8.52
N LEU A 139 6.40 -3.32 8.45
CA LEU A 139 5.66 -2.40 9.33
C LEU A 139 4.12 -2.53 9.20
N ALA A 140 3.63 -3.03 8.05
CA ALA A 140 2.23 -3.35 7.83
C ALA A 140 1.84 -4.78 8.31
N GLY A 141 2.80 -5.56 8.84
CA GLY A 141 2.59 -6.95 9.21
C GLY A 141 2.39 -7.87 8.01
N LEU A 142 3.06 -7.56 6.89
CA LEU A 142 3.10 -8.34 5.66
C LEU A 142 4.53 -8.86 5.42
N ASN A 143 4.62 -10.07 4.86
CA ASN A 143 5.86 -10.62 4.33
C ASN A 143 5.89 -10.43 2.80
N ALA A 144 6.71 -9.50 2.34
CA ALA A 144 6.93 -9.28 0.90
C ALA A 144 7.85 -10.39 0.33
N VAL A 145 7.27 -11.56 0.06
CA VAL A 145 7.95 -12.75 -0.47
C VAL A 145 8.77 -12.42 -1.71
N ARG A 146 8.22 -11.56 -2.57
CA ARG A 146 8.92 -11.07 -3.76
C ARG A 146 8.55 -9.63 -4.06
N LEU A 147 9.54 -8.87 -4.52
CA LEU A 147 9.31 -7.62 -5.24
C LEU A 147 9.43 -7.90 -6.73
N ILE A 148 8.38 -7.59 -7.50
CA ILE A 148 8.34 -7.77 -8.96
C ILE A 148 8.40 -6.40 -9.64
N ASN A 149 9.04 -6.33 -10.80
CA ASN A 149 9.04 -5.10 -11.57
C ASN A 149 7.65 -4.88 -12.18
N GLU A 150 7.10 -3.67 -12.08
CA GLU A 150 5.83 -3.26 -12.70
C GLU A 150 5.69 -3.70 -14.17
N PRO A 151 6.66 -3.45 -15.09
CA PRO A 151 6.54 -3.91 -16.47
C PRO A 151 6.54 -5.44 -16.60
N THR A 152 7.20 -6.16 -15.70
CA THR A 152 7.16 -7.64 -15.68
C THR A 152 5.80 -8.14 -15.22
N ALA A 153 5.24 -7.55 -14.15
CA ALA A 153 3.90 -7.88 -13.68
C ALA A 153 2.84 -7.63 -14.76
N ALA A 154 2.93 -6.51 -15.48
CA ALA A 154 2.05 -6.20 -16.59
C ALA A 154 2.16 -7.23 -17.72
N ALA A 155 3.39 -7.64 -18.09
CA ALA A 155 3.62 -8.64 -19.13
C ALA A 155 3.12 -10.05 -18.77
N MET A 156 2.94 -10.38 -17.48
CA MET A 156 2.40 -11.68 -17.04
C MET A 156 0.89 -11.80 -17.21
N VAL A 157 0.19 -10.69 -17.45
CA VAL A 157 -1.27 -10.66 -17.60
C VAL A 157 -1.70 -10.58 -19.09
N TYR A 158 -0.74 -10.33 -19.99
CA TYR A 158 -0.96 -10.31 -21.45
C TYR A 158 -0.83 -11.71 -22.05
#